data_AF-A0A3M1ML13-F1
#
_entry.id   AF-A0A3M1ML13-F1
#
_cell.length_a   1.000
_cell.length_b   1.000
_cell.length_c   1.000
_cell.angle_alpha   90.00
_cell.angle_beta   90.00
_cell.angle_gamma   90.00
#
_symmetry.space_group_name_H-M   'P 1'
#
loop_
_entity.id
_entity.type
_entity.pdbx_description
1 polymer ?
#
loop_
_entity_poly.entity_id
_entity_poly.type
_entity_poly.pdbx_seq_one_letter_code
_entity_poly.pdbx_strand_id
1 'polypeptide(L)'
;MEQACLTHLLPADLPDGIDRLYFGAEFCCWRMPDDDAILRAIDLCRGAGIPLTLVTPVFYPAWQKRAEQLVRLAAENLREGDELLFSDLGMAELVRSAGLDLALVCGRALSGQKRGPRILDLELTEQQRDYFRMGTWYGRTSAAVLREIGVARVELDNLLQGIAPLPEGFSGSLHLPWAMVTSSRNCPFREPRHDRPCTPACGAAFTLETPQTRTPLYQAGNTQFLRNDRMPDDPAGLGIDRIVRHLHLPA
;
A
#
# COMPACT_ATOMS: atom_id res chain seq x y z
N MET A 1 -18.21 -5.60 -4.64
CA MET A 1 -16.97 -4.83 -4.54
C MET A 1 -16.58 -4.78 -3.09
N GLU A 2 -15.49 -5.46 -2.73
CA GLU A 2 -15.03 -5.61 -1.35
C GLU A 2 -14.63 -4.24 -0.76
N GLN A 3 -15.08 -3.95 0.46
CA GLN A 3 -14.72 -2.75 1.21
C GLN A 3 -13.66 -3.10 2.26
N ALA A 4 -12.46 -2.55 2.10
CA ALA A 4 -11.36 -2.75 3.03
C ALA A 4 -11.03 -1.47 3.79
N CYS A 5 -10.53 -1.63 5.02
CA CYS A 5 -9.97 -0.51 5.79
C CYS A 5 -8.50 -0.75 6.12
N LEU A 6 -7.65 0.25 5.91
CA LEU A 6 -6.23 0.23 6.24
C LEU A 6 -5.92 1.05 7.49
N THR A 7 -5.18 0.42 8.41
CA THR A 7 -4.65 1.06 9.61
C THR A 7 -3.38 0.37 10.11
N HIS A 8 -2.57 1.14 10.83
CA HIS A 8 -1.41 0.66 11.59
C HIS A 8 -1.66 0.71 13.11
N LEU A 9 -2.79 1.31 13.52
CA LEU A 9 -3.27 1.34 14.90
C LEU A 9 -4.46 0.40 14.99
N LEU A 10 -4.36 -0.60 15.84
CA LEU A 10 -5.42 -1.57 16.02
C LEU A 10 -6.63 -0.84 16.63
N PRO A 11 -7.78 -0.77 15.95
CA PRO A 11 -8.95 -0.16 16.53
C PRO A 11 -9.52 -1.06 17.63
N ALA A 12 -10.26 -0.47 18.57
CA ALA A 12 -10.95 -1.25 19.61
C ALA A 12 -12.00 -2.18 18.99
N ASP A 13 -12.74 -1.66 18.01
CA ASP A 13 -13.76 -2.36 17.24
C ASP A 13 -13.52 -2.12 15.74
N LEU A 14 -13.93 -3.09 14.91
CA LEU A 14 -13.86 -2.92 13.47
C LEU A 14 -14.89 -1.88 13.00
N PRO A 15 -14.54 -1.00 12.04
CA PRO A 15 -15.51 -0.10 11.42
C PRO A 15 -16.69 -0.85 10.80
N ASP A 16 -17.88 -0.28 10.89
CA ASP A 16 -19.08 -0.87 10.29
C ASP A 16 -18.95 -1.01 8.76
N GLY A 17 -19.44 -2.12 8.23
CA GLY A 17 -19.56 -2.35 6.78
C GLY A 17 -18.24 -2.59 6.06
N ILE A 18 -17.19 -3.02 6.78
CA ILE A 18 -15.95 -3.49 6.15
C ILE A 18 -15.99 -5.01 5.93
N ASP A 19 -15.42 -5.44 4.83
CA ASP A 19 -15.27 -6.84 4.43
C ASP A 19 -13.83 -7.35 4.71
N ARG A 20 -12.86 -6.45 4.95
CA ARG A 20 -11.44 -6.80 5.16
C ARG A 20 -10.68 -5.74 5.95
N LEU A 21 -9.75 -6.17 6.80
CA LEU A 21 -8.80 -5.28 7.48
C LEU A 21 -7.41 -5.38 6.86
N TYR A 22 -6.85 -4.25 6.46
CA TYR A 22 -5.43 -4.10 6.14
C TYR A 22 -4.73 -3.60 7.41
N PHE A 23 -3.92 -4.45 8.03
CA PHE A 23 -3.24 -4.12 9.26
C PHE A 23 -1.72 -4.16 9.08
N GLY A 24 -1.04 -3.08 9.43
CA GLY A 24 0.41 -3.00 9.36
C GLY A 24 0.91 -1.63 8.93
N ALA A 25 2.17 -1.57 8.48
CA ALA A 25 2.78 -0.33 8.01
C ALA A 25 3.02 -0.38 6.52
N GLU A 26 2.54 0.62 5.79
CA GLU A 26 2.65 0.64 4.33
C GLU A 26 3.99 1.22 3.83
N PHE A 27 4.54 2.23 4.52
CA PHE A 27 5.72 2.96 4.02
C PHE A 27 6.91 2.96 4.97
N CYS A 28 6.68 3.01 6.28
CA CYS A 28 7.74 3.17 7.27
C CYS A 28 7.94 1.89 8.11
N CYS A 29 9.11 1.26 8.02
CA CYS A 29 9.45 0.09 8.84
C CYS A 29 9.41 0.37 10.35
N TRP A 30 9.73 1.60 10.79
CA TRP A 30 9.66 1.98 12.20
C TRP A 30 8.24 2.08 12.75
N ARG A 31 7.21 2.08 11.89
CA ARG A 31 5.79 2.03 12.29
C ARG A 31 5.22 0.62 12.25
N MET A 32 6.03 -0.38 11.89
CA MET A 32 5.56 -1.75 11.85
C MET A 32 5.07 -2.16 13.24
N PRO A 33 3.82 -2.65 13.37
CA PRO A 33 3.32 -3.15 14.64
C PRO A 33 4.19 -4.29 15.19
N ASP A 34 4.19 -4.45 16.51
CA ASP A 34 4.81 -5.60 17.17
C ASP A 34 3.95 -6.87 16.97
N ASP A 35 4.50 -8.01 17.40
CA ASP A 35 3.86 -9.31 17.19
C ASP A 35 2.52 -9.42 17.93
N ASP A 36 2.42 -8.88 19.15
CA ASP A 36 1.19 -8.87 19.93
C ASP A 36 0.08 -8.11 19.20
N ALA A 37 0.38 -6.91 18.69
CA ALA A 37 -0.59 -6.12 17.94
C ALA A 37 -1.04 -6.83 16.66
N ILE A 38 -0.14 -7.50 15.94
CA ILE A 38 -0.48 -8.28 14.73
C ILE A 38 -1.38 -9.46 15.09
N LEU A 39 -1.04 -10.24 16.11
CA LEU A 39 -1.83 -11.39 16.54
C LEU A 39 -3.23 -10.95 17.02
N ARG A 40 -3.32 -9.84 17.75
CA ARG A 40 -4.61 -9.26 18.16
C ARG A 40 -5.44 -8.76 16.98
N ALA A 41 -4.81 -8.20 15.94
CA ALA A 41 -5.51 -7.84 14.71
C ALA A 41 -6.09 -9.07 14.01
N ILE A 42 -5.30 -10.14 13.93
CA ILE A 42 -5.72 -11.42 13.38
C ILE A 42 -6.91 -11.98 14.18
N ASP A 43 -6.85 -11.98 15.51
CA ASP A 43 -7.94 -12.48 16.35
C ASP A 43 -9.21 -11.61 16.26
N LEU A 44 -9.06 -10.29 16.14
CA LEU A 44 -10.16 -9.37 15.89
C LEU A 44 -10.88 -9.70 14.56
N CYS A 45 -10.11 -9.88 13.48
CA CYS A 45 -10.63 -10.28 12.17
C CYS A 45 -11.33 -11.63 12.21
N ARG A 46 -10.73 -12.63 12.87
CA ARG A 46 -11.31 -13.97 13.07
C ARG A 46 -12.63 -13.90 13.83
N GLY A 47 -12.69 -13.12 14.91
CA GLY A 47 -13.91 -12.95 15.71
C GLY A 47 -15.06 -12.31 14.92
N ALA A 48 -14.74 -11.46 13.95
CA ALA A 48 -15.71 -10.83 13.05
C ALA A 48 -15.97 -11.61 11.75
N GLY A 49 -15.22 -12.70 11.49
CA GLY A 49 -15.36 -13.50 10.28
C GLY A 49 -14.91 -12.78 8.99
N ILE A 50 -14.00 -11.81 9.10
CA ILE A 50 -13.42 -11.11 7.93
C ILE A 50 -11.93 -11.46 7.77
N PRO A 51 -11.41 -11.50 6.53
CA PRO A 51 -9.99 -11.70 6.27
C PRO A 51 -9.12 -10.49 6.66
N LEU A 52 -7.84 -10.77 6.87
CA LEU A 52 -6.79 -9.80 7.14
C LEU A 52 -5.79 -9.74 5.98
N THR A 53 -5.35 -8.54 5.62
CA THR A 53 -4.16 -8.32 4.81
C THR A 53 -3.06 -7.73 5.71
N LEU A 54 -2.01 -8.50 5.98
CA LEU A 54 -0.84 -8.03 6.72
C LEU A 54 0.00 -7.14 5.81
N VAL A 55 0.12 -5.87 6.17
CA VAL A 55 0.79 -4.85 5.35
C VAL A 55 2.24 -4.67 5.80
N THR A 56 3.18 -4.86 4.88
CA THR A 56 4.60 -4.65 5.15
C THR A 56 5.20 -3.51 4.31
N PRO A 57 6.05 -2.65 4.93
CA PRO A 57 6.66 -1.51 4.27
C PRO A 57 7.96 -1.92 3.58
N VAL A 58 8.61 -0.96 2.91
CA VAL A 58 10.00 -1.14 2.46
C VAL A 58 10.92 -1.24 3.69
N PHE A 59 11.58 -2.38 3.86
CA PHE A 59 12.51 -2.57 4.97
C PHE A 59 13.90 -1.99 4.72
N TYR A 60 14.54 -1.53 5.79
CA TYR A 60 15.97 -1.21 5.78
C TYR A 60 16.78 -2.48 6.01
N PRO A 61 18.05 -2.56 5.59
CA PRO A 61 18.89 -3.73 5.85
C PRO A 61 18.94 -4.14 7.34
N ALA A 62 18.95 -3.16 8.25
CA ALA A 62 18.92 -3.41 9.69
C ALA A 62 17.63 -4.12 10.19
N TRP A 63 16.57 -4.10 9.39
CA TRP A 63 15.29 -4.75 9.68
C TRP A 63 15.17 -6.16 9.07
N GLN A 64 16.21 -6.69 8.42
CA GLN A 64 16.14 -8.00 7.76
C GLN A 64 15.68 -9.11 8.70
N LYS A 65 16.27 -9.22 9.91
CA LYS A 65 15.84 -10.22 10.91
C LYS A 65 14.36 -10.07 11.28
N ARG A 66 13.87 -8.83 11.36
CA ARG A 66 12.47 -8.55 11.66
C ARG A 66 11.56 -8.94 10.49
N ALA A 67 11.98 -8.69 9.25
CA ALA A 67 11.24 -9.15 8.06
C ALA A 67 11.13 -10.68 8.02
N GLU A 68 12.23 -11.40 8.30
CA GLU A 68 12.22 -12.87 8.39
C GLU A 68 11.28 -13.39 9.50
N GLN A 69 11.24 -12.71 10.65
CA GLN A 69 10.30 -13.03 11.73
C GLN A 69 8.85 -12.80 11.32
N LEU A 70 8.57 -11.67 10.65
CA LEU A 70 7.23 -11.34 10.17
C LEU A 70 6.72 -12.35 9.14
N VAL A 71 7.59 -12.82 8.23
CA VAL A 71 7.24 -13.89 7.28
C VAL A 71 6.85 -15.18 8.00
N ARG A 72 7.59 -15.59 9.04
CA ARG A 72 7.25 -16.78 9.84
C ARG A 72 5.94 -16.58 10.60
N LEU A 73 5.78 -15.44 11.26
CA LEU A 73 4.54 -15.11 11.98
C LEU A 73 3.34 -15.15 11.03
N ALA A 74 3.48 -14.58 9.83
CA ALA A 74 2.44 -14.62 8.81
C ALA A 74 2.12 -16.06 8.40
N ALA A 75 3.12 -16.88 8.08
CA ALA A 75 2.91 -18.27 7.70
C ALA A 75 2.28 -19.13 8.80
N GLU A 76 2.56 -18.83 10.07
CA GLU A 76 2.00 -19.57 11.21
C GLU A 76 0.55 -19.17 11.52
N ASN A 77 0.12 -17.97 11.13
CA ASN A 77 -1.14 -17.38 11.64
C ASN A 77 -2.13 -16.96 10.56
N LEU A 78 -1.69 -16.61 9.36
CA LEU A 78 -2.58 -16.29 8.25
C LEU A 78 -3.22 -17.57 7.72
N ARG A 79 -4.51 -17.49 7.39
CA ARG A 79 -5.31 -18.60 6.89
C ARG A 79 -5.76 -18.34 5.46
N GLU A 80 -6.47 -19.30 4.88
CA GLU A 80 -7.12 -19.11 3.58
C GLU A 80 -7.97 -17.82 3.59
N GLY A 81 -7.76 -16.97 2.58
CA GLY A 81 -8.40 -15.66 2.45
C GLY A 81 -7.60 -14.50 3.05
N ASP A 82 -6.67 -14.77 3.97
CA ASP A 82 -5.72 -13.78 4.45
C ASP A 82 -4.60 -13.57 3.43
N GLU A 83 -3.97 -12.40 3.49
CA GLU A 83 -2.97 -11.98 2.50
C GLU A 83 -1.76 -11.34 3.17
N LEU A 84 -0.61 -11.44 2.51
CA LEU A 84 0.59 -10.68 2.84
C LEU A 84 0.86 -9.66 1.73
N LEU A 85 0.74 -8.38 2.06
CA LEU A 85 1.08 -7.29 1.17
C LEU A 85 2.55 -6.91 1.36
N PHE A 86 3.32 -6.95 0.27
CA PHE A 86 4.71 -6.53 0.25
C PHE A 86 4.90 -5.20 -0.50
N SER A 87 5.71 -4.32 0.06
CA SER A 87 6.08 -3.04 -0.58
C SER A 87 7.53 -3.03 -1.09
N ASP A 88 8.27 -4.13 -0.91
CA ASP A 88 9.57 -4.37 -1.51
C ASP A 88 9.72 -5.82 -1.99
N LEU A 89 10.50 -6.02 -3.06
CA LEU A 89 10.70 -7.35 -3.65
C LEU A 89 11.50 -8.30 -2.75
N GLY A 90 12.25 -7.78 -1.77
CA GLY A 90 12.98 -8.59 -0.82
C GLY A 90 12.03 -9.37 0.09
N MET A 91 10.92 -8.77 0.50
CA MET A 91 9.88 -9.44 1.27
C MET A 91 9.22 -10.58 0.48
N ALA A 92 8.90 -10.36 -0.80
CA ALA A 92 8.39 -11.41 -1.67
C ALA A 92 9.40 -12.56 -1.84
N GLU A 93 10.68 -12.22 -1.99
CA GLU A 93 11.76 -13.22 -2.10
C GLU A 93 11.94 -14.03 -0.82
N LEU A 94 11.80 -13.41 0.36
CA LEU A 94 11.86 -14.14 1.64
C LEU A 94 10.77 -15.21 1.73
N VAL A 95 9.54 -14.89 1.30
CA VAL A 95 8.42 -15.85 1.28
C VAL A 95 8.71 -17.00 0.31
N ARG A 96 9.13 -16.68 -0.92
CA ARG A 96 9.43 -17.68 -1.96
C ARG A 96 10.57 -18.60 -1.57
N SER A 97 11.69 -18.02 -1.11
CA SER A 97 12.88 -18.77 -0.69
C SER A 97 12.61 -19.68 0.51
N ALA A 98 11.66 -19.32 1.37
CA ALA A 98 11.22 -20.15 2.49
C ALA A 98 10.21 -21.25 2.07
N GLY A 99 9.72 -21.24 0.83
CA GLY A 99 8.74 -22.20 0.32
C GLY A 99 7.38 -22.08 1.00
N LEU A 100 7.01 -20.88 1.44
CA LEU A 100 5.77 -20.64 2.19
C LEU A 100 4.61 -20.36 1.25
N ASP A 101 3.49 -21.02 1.51
CA ASP A 101 2.24 -20.82 0.78
C ASP A 101 1.45 -19.65 1.38
N LEU A 102 1.85 -18.43 1.03
CA LEU A 102 1.19 -17.19 1.42
C LEU A 102 0.60 -16.51 0.19
N ALA A 103 -0.65 -16.05 0.28
CA ALA A 103 -1.24 -15.22 -0.76
C ALA A 103 -0.56 -13.85 -0.79
N LEU A 104 0.21 -13.58 -1.85
CA LEU A 104 0.99 -12.36 -1.99
C LEU A 104 0.24 -11.26 -2.74
N VAL A 105 0.26 -10.06 -2.17
CA VAL A 105 -0.29 -8.83 -2.78
C VAL A 105 0.82 -7.83 -3.00
N CYS A 106 0.90 -7.29 -4.22
CA CYS A 106 1.94 -6.29 -4.55
C CYS A 106 1.46 -4.88 -4.15
N GLY A 107 2.14 -4.30 -3.16
CA GLY A 107 1.83 -2.99 -2.61
C GLY A 107 2.06 -1.83 -3.60
N ARG A 108 1.32 -0.74 -3.40
CA ARG A 108 1.31 0.40 -4.31
C ARG A 108 2.66 1.14 -4.37
N ALA A 109 3.52 1.00 -3.37
CA ALA A 109 4.88 1.55 -3.40
C ALA A 109 5.66 1.09 -4.65
N LEU A 110 5.39 -0.11 -5.14
CA LEU A 110 6.04 -0.70 -6.32
C LEU A 110 5.28 -0.40 -7.63
N SER A 111 4.09 0.21 -7.58
CA SER A 111 3.20 0.35 -8.75
C SER A 111 3.77 1.16 -9.90
N GLY A 112 4.74 2.05 -9.64
CA GLY A 112 5.30 2.97 -10.63
C GLY A 112 4.26 3.83 -11.36
N GLN A 113 3.08 4.02 -10.73
CA GLN A 113 2.08 4.96 -11.21
C GLN A 113 2.65 6.39 -11.17
N LYS A 114 2.19 7.24 -12.08
CA LYS A 114 2.66 8.63 -12.20
C LYS A 114 1.70 9.50 -11.39
N ARG A 115 2.11 9.89 -10.19
CA ARG A 115 1.22 10.56 -9.21
C ARG A 115 1.40 12.08 -9.13
N GLY A 116 2.26 12.67 -9.95
CA GLY A 116 2.55 14.09 -9.86
C GLY A 116 1.32 14.94 -10.24
N PRO A 117 0.87 15.89 -9.40
CA PRO A 117 -0.31 16.70 -9.70
C PRO A 117 -0.14 17.58 -10.95
N ARG A 118 1.11 17.93 -11.29
CA ARG A 118 1.46 18.68 -12.50
C ARG A 118 1.08 18.00 -13.82
N ILE A 119 0.74 16.71 -13.80
CA ILE A 119 0.27 15.99 -14.99
C ILE A 119 -1.02 16.62 -15.53
N LEU A 120 -1.85 17.20 -14.65
CA LEU A 120 -3.10 17.86 -15.04
C LEU A 120 -2.89 19.12 -15.88
N ASP A 121 -1.73 19.77 -15.75
CA ASP A 121 -1.40 21.01 -16.45
C ASP A 121 -0.65 20.76 -17.78
N LEU A 122 -0.44 19.49 -18.15
CA LEU A 122 0.24 19.11 -19.38
C LEU A 122 -0.74 19.05 -20.55
N GLU A 123 -0.35 19.66 -21.67
CA GLU A 123 -0.99 19.46 -22.96
C GLU A 123 -0.58 18.10 -23.53
N LEU A 124 -1.46 17.11 -23.37
CA LEU A 124 -1.21 15.71 -23.74
C LEU A 124 -2.09 15.28 -24.91
N THR A 125 -1.56 14.41 -25.78
CA THR A 125 -2.38 13.61 -26.70
C THR A 125 -3.14 12.53 -25.94
N GLU A 126 -4.10 11.88 -26.59
CA GLU A 126 -4.84 10.75 -25.99
C GLU A 126 -3.91 9.60 -25.60
N GLN A 127 -3.01 9.21 -26.50
CA GLN A 127 -2.01 8.18 -26.23
C GLN A 127 -1.10 8.53 -25.04
N GLN A 128 -0.71 9.79 -24.90
CA GLN A 128 0.08 10.25 -23.76
C GLN A 128 -0.73 10.21 -22.46
N ARG A 129 -2.00 10.62 -22.48
CA ARG A 129 -2.89 10.49 -21.32
C ARG A 129 -2.98 9.05 -20.86
N ASP A 130 -3.16 8.11 -21.78
CA ASP A 130 -3.24 6.69 -21.44
C ASP A 130 -1.96 6.17 -20.81
N TYR A 131 -0.79 6.59 -21.32
CA TYR A 131 0.49 6.27 -20.69
C TYR A 131 0.57 6.76 -19.23
N PHE A 132 0.08 7.97 -18.93
CA PHE A 132 0.10 8.52 -17.57
C PHE A 132 -0.90 7.85 -16.62
N ARG A 133 -1.89 7.13 -17.15
CA ARG A 133 -2.84 6.31 -16.36
C ARG A 133 -2.28 4.94 -15.98
N MET A 134 -1.13 4.55 -16.54
CA MET A 134 -0.48 3.25 -16.35
C MET A 134 0.67 3.30 -15.34
N GLY A 135 0.86 2.20 -14.62
CA GLY A 135 2.02 1.90 -13.77
C GLY A 135 3.03 0.94 -14.42
N THR A 136 4.00 0.49 -13.63
CA THR A 136 4.99 -0.54 -13.99
C THR A 136 4.32 -1.84 -14.41
N TRP A 137 3.22 -2.22 -13.75
CA TRP A 137 2.56 -3.53 -13.95
C TRP A 137 1.86 -3.72 -15.28
N TYR A 138 1.71 -2.64 -16.05
CA TYR A 138 1.14 -2.67 -17.40
C TYR A 138 2.17 -3.13 -18.44
N GLY A 139 3.47 -3.11 -18.09
CA GLY A 139 4.53 -3.65 -18.93
C GLY A 139 4.56 -5.18 -18.88
N ARG A 140 4.69 -5.82 -20.05
CA ARG A 140 4.70 -7.29 -20.19
C ARG A 140 5.72 -7.99 -19.27
N THR A 141 6.94 -7.47 -19.21
CA THR A 141 8.02 -8.06 -18.39
C THR A 141 7.72 -7.97 -16.90
N SER A 142 7.26 -6.80 -16.43
CA SER A 142 6.92 -6.62 -15.02
C SER A 142 5.71 -7.46 -14.61
N ALA A 143 4.70 -7.56 -15.48
CA ALA A 143 3.57 -8.46 -15.28
C ALA A 143 4.01 -9.94 -15.20
N ALA A 144 4.95 -10.37 -16.04
CA ALA A 144 5.49 -11.72 -16.01
C ALA A 144 6.21 -12.02 -14.68
N VAL A 145 7.02 -11.09 -14.18
CA VAL A 145 7.70 -11.21 -12.88
C VAL A 145 6.69 -11.36 -11.73
N LEU A 146 5.64 -10.53 -11.70
CA LEU A 146 4.61 -10.64 -10.66
C LEU A 146 3.89 -11.99 -10.70
N ARG A 147 3.60 -12.52 -11.89
CA ARG A 147 2.99 -13.86 -12.03
C ARG A 147 3.93 -14.97 -11.57
N GLU A 148 5.23 -14.86 -11.84
CA GLU A 148 6.23 -15.83 -11.35
C GLU A 148 6.37 -15.83 -9.83
N ILE A 149 6.15 -14.66 -9.20
CA ILE A 149 6.09 -14.51 -7.74
C ILE A 149 4.79 -15.11 -7.18
N GLY A 150 3.77 -15.34 -8.01
CA GLY A 150 2.45 -15.81 -7.58
C GLY A 150 1.48 -14.69 -7.19
N VAL A 151 1.76 -13.44 -7.58
CA VAL A 151 0.88 -12.31 -7.30
C VAL A 151 -0.31 -12.34 -8.25
N ALA A 152 -1.52 -12.35 -7.67
CA ALA A 152 -2.77 -12.19 -8.41
C ALA A 152 -3.43 -10.81 -8.20
N ARG A 153 -3.00 -10.05 -7.19
CA ARG A 153 -3.58 -8.77 -6.80
C ARG A 153 -2.52 -7.68 -6.68
N VAL A 154 -2.82 -6.49 -7.22
CA VAL A 154 -1.97 -5.31 -7.14
C VAL A 154 -2.72 -4.13 -6.52
N GLU A 155 -2.01 -3.35 -5.70
CA GLU A 155 -2.54 -2.15 -5.07
C GLU A 155 -2.29 -0.92 -5.97
N LEU A 156 -3.33 -0.10 -6.14
CA LEU A 156 -3.36 1.07 -7.01
C LEU A 156 -3.72 2.33 -6.22
N ASP A 157 -3.04 3.42 -6.55
CA ASP A 157 -3.44 4.76 -6.13
C ASP A 157 -4.56 5.31 -7.02
N ASN A 158 -5.49 6.07 -6.41
CA ASN A 158 -6.51 6.83 -7.14
C ASN A 158 -5.96 8.09 -7.80
N LEU A 159 -5.41 7.95 -9.01
CA LEU A 159 -4.74 9.03 -9.75
C LEU A 159 -5.72 10.13 -10.20
N LEU A 160 -5.23 11.37 -10.23
CA LEU A 160 -6.03 12.54 -10.65
C LEU A 160 -6.42 12.48 -12.15
N GLN A 161 -5.57 11.89 -12.99
CA GLN A 161 -5.78 11.71 -14.43
C GLN A 161 -6.55 10.42 -14.79
N GLY A 162 -7.02 9.68 -13.79
CA GLY A 162 -7.63 8.36 -13.96
C GLY A 162 -6.62 7.22 -14.05
N ILE A 163 -7.14 6.01 -14.17
CA ILE A 163 -6.38 4.74 -14.15
C ILE A 163 -6.75 3.94 -15.39
N ALA A 164 -5.79 3.23 -15.97
CA ALA A 164 -6.02 2.36 -17.12
C ALA A 164 -6.49 0.97 -16.65
N PRO A 165 -7.27 0.22 -17.46
CA PRO A 165 -7.67 -1.14 -17.13
C PRO A 165 -6.47 -2.04 -16.86
N LEU A 166 -6.51 -2.81 -15.78
CA LEU A 166 -5.44 -3.74 -15.43
C LEU A 166 -5.22 -4.78 -16.53
N PRO A 167 -3.97 -5.26 -16.71
CA PRO A 167 -3.71 -6.40 -17.58
C PRO A 167 -4.45 -7.65 -17.10
N GLU A 168 -4.81 -8.51 -18.04
CA GLU A 168 -5.48 -9.78 -17.77
C GLU A 168 -4.72 -10.63 -16.72
N GLY A 169 -5.47 -11.26 -15.82
CA GLY A 169 -4.94 -12.11 -14.76
C GLY A 169 -4.53 -11.35 -13.48
N PHE A 170 -4.70 -10.03 -13.42
CA PHE A 170 -4.62 -9.28 -12.17
C PHE A 170 -5.98 -8.76 -11.72
N SER A 171 -6.17 -8.76 -10.40
CA SER A 171 -7.20 -8.01 -9.71
C SER A 171 -6.61 -6.76 -9.05
N GLY A 172 -7.41 -5.71 -8.93
CA GLY A 172 -7.00 -4.41 -8.43
C GLY A 172 -7.66 -4.06 -7.11
N SER A 173 -6.86 -3.50 -6.22
CA SER A 173 -7.33 -2.80 -5.03
C SER A 173 -7.07 -1.30 -5.21
N LEU A 174 -8.08 -0.46 -5.00
CA LEU A 174 -7.95 0.99 -5.16
C LEU A 174 -7.95 1.70 -3.81
N HIS A 175 -6.88 2.45 -3.53
CA HIS A 175 -6.73 3.22 -2.30
C HIS A 175 -7.43 4.58 -2.38
N LEU A 176 -8.23 4.90 -1.37
CA LEU A 176 -8.97 6.17 -1.23
C LEU A 176 -8.89 6.79 0.18
N PRO A 177 -8.87 8.12 0.29
CA PRO A 177 -8.73 9.11 -0.79
C PRO A 177 -7.26 9.45 -1.09
N TRP A 178 -6.32 8.80 -0.41
CA TRP A 178 -4.91 9.20 -0.42
C TRP A 178 -4.16 8.47 -1.50
N ALA A 179 -3.60 9.20 -2.47
CA ALA A 179 -2.64 8.66 -3.42
C ALA A 179 -1.21 9.03 -2.99
N MET A 180 -0.35 8.03 -2.88
CA MET A 180 1.08 8.21 -2.59
C MET A 180 1.71 9.03 -3.71
N VAL A 181 2.47 10.08 -3.39
CA VAL A 181 3.25 10.86 -4.38
C VAL A 181 4.71 10.46 -4.34
N THR A 182 5.30 10.44 -3.14
CA THR A 182 6.68 10.01 -2.93
C THR A 182 6.87 9.56 -1.49
N SER A 183 7.78 8.61 -1.27
CA SER A 183 8.23 8.18 0.05
C SER A 183 9.74 8.18 0.10
N SER A 184 10.30 8.57 1.24
CA SER A 184 11.75 8.75 1.42
C SER A 184 12.26 8.06 2.67
N ARG A 185 13.55 7.74 2.69
CA ARG A 185 14.24 7.33 3.94
C ARG A 185 14.63 8.53 4.82
N ASN A 186 14.62 9.73 4.23
CA ASN A 186 14.92 10.99 4.89
C ASN A 186 13.62 11.61 5.40
N CYS A 187 13.03 10.97 6.41
CA CYS A 187 11.80 11.45 7.04
C CYS A 187 12.06 12.77 7.81
N PRO A 188 11.21 13.80 7.63
CA PRO A 188 11.38 15.08 8.33
C PRO A 188 11.20 14.96 9.85
N PHE A 189 10.46 13.95 10.31
CA PHE A 189 10.20 13.67 11.73
C PHE A 189 11.19 12.68 12.35
N ARG A 190 12.16 12.18 11.59
CA ARG A 190 13.06 11.15 12.10
C ARG A 190 14.04 11.75 13.11
N GLU A 191 13.90 11.29 14.34
CA GLU A 191 14.85 11.55 15.41
C GLU A 191 15.35 10.23 16.02
N PRO A 192 16.67 10.03 16.14
CA PRO A 192 17.75 10.88 15.61
C PRO A 192 17.92 10.70 14.09
N ARG A 193 18.52 11.70 13.43
CA ARG A 193 18.83 11.63 12.00
C ARG A 193 19.91 10.57 11.76
N HIS A 194 19.56 9.52 11.02
CA HIS A 194 20.44 8.42 10.59
C HIS A 194 20.99 7.53 11.73
N ASP A 195 21.41 6.31 11.36
CA ASP A 195 22.20 5.35 12.14
C ASP A 195 21.69 4.86 13.51
N ARG A 196 20.53 5.34 13.97
CA ARG A 196 19.84 4.78 15.14
C ARG A 196 18.35 4.53 14.87
N PRO A 197 17.70 3.68 15.69
CA PRO A 197 16.26 3.47 15.63
C PRO A 197 15.49 4.77 15.74
N CYS A 198 14.48 4.94 14.89
CA CYS A 198 13.56 6.07 14.98
C CYS A 198 12.68 5.89 16.23
N THR A 199 12.42 6.97 16.96
CA THR A 199 11.35 6.96 17.95
C THR A 199 9.99 6.94 17.23
N PRO A 200 9.05 6.05 17.59
CA PRO A 200 7.80 5.86 16.85
C PRO A 200 6.75 6.99 17.02
N ALA A 201 7.10 8.10 17.69
CA ALA A 201 6.27 9.29 17.74
C ALA A 201 6.41 10.09 16.43
N CYS A 202 5.71 9.67 15.37
CA CYS A 202 5.60 10.49 14.16
C CYS A 202 5.03 11.87 14.53
N GLY A 203 5.62 12.93 13.99
CA GLY A 203 5.06 14.28 14.15
C GLY A 203 3.71 14.42 13.43
N ALA A 204 3.04 15.55 13.69
CA ALA A 204 1.76 15.85 13.07
C ALA A 204 1.90 15.99 11.54
N ALA A 205 0.91 15.48 10.81
CA ALA A 205 0.85 15.69 9.36
C ALA A 205 0.72 17.19 9.05
N PHE A 206 1.28 17.61 7.92
CA PHE A 206 1.20 19.00 7.46
C PHE A 206 1.02 19.11 5.96
N THR A 207 0.53 20.27 5.52
CA THR A 207 0.25 20.56 4.11
C THR A 207 1.44 21.28 3.47
N LEU A 208 1.77 20.88 2.25
CA LEU A 208 2.77 21.50 1.38
C LEU A 208 2.04 22.16 0.21
N GLU A 209 2.19 23.48 0.10
CA GLU A 209 1.58 24.30 -0.94
C GLU A 209 2.65 24.97 -1.78
N THR A 210 2.35 25.20 -3.05
CA THR A 210 3.30 25.78 -4.00
C THR A 210 2.54 26.47 -5.12
N PRO A 211 2.99 27.62 -5.65
CA PRO A 211 2.28 28.33 -6.71
C PRO A 211 2.29 27.60 -8.07
N GLN A 212 3.11 26.57 -8.23
CA GLN A 212 3.28 25.81 -9.47
C GLN A 212 2.21 24.74 -9.70
N THR A 213 1.39 24.39 -8.70
CA THR A 213 0.27 23.47 -8.87
C THR A 213 -0.86 23.84 -7.90
N ARG A 214 -2.11 23.61 -8.32
CA ARG A 214 -3.29 23.90 -7.48
C ARG A 214 -3.56 22.83 -6.43
N THR A 215 -2.99 21.64 -6.59
CA THR A 215 -3.24 20.51 -5.69
C THR A 215 -2.20 20.50 -4.58
N PRO A 216 -2.59 20.70 -3.30
CA PRO A 216 -1.66 20.61 -2.19
C PRO A 216 -1.19 19.17 -1.99
N LEU A 217 0.00 19.02 -1.41
CA LEU A 217 0.50 17.73 -0.93
C LEU A 217 0.36 17.66 0.58
N TYR A 218 0.17 16.45 1.10
CA TYR A 218 0.06 16.17 2.53
C TYR A 218 1.27 15.34 2.95
N GLN A 219 2.12 15.88 3.82
CA GLN A 219 3.24 15.16 4.41
C GLN A 219 2.77 14.45 5.68
N ALA A 220 2.92 13.12 5.71
CA ALA A 220 2.74 12.33 6.91
C ALA A 220 3.86 11.30 7.01
N GLY A 221 4.54 11.26 8.16
CA GLY A 221 5.71 10.41 8.32
C GLY A 221 6.75 10.67 7.22
N ASN A 222 7.18 9.61 6.56
CA ASN A 222 8.20 9.68 5.53
C ASN A 222 7.63 9.85 4.11
N THR A 223 6.31 10.05 3.99
CA THR A 223 5.59 9.97 2.72
C THR A 223 4.75 11.22 2.47
N GLN A 224 4.66 11.61 1.20
CA GLN A 224 3.80 12.67 0.70
C GLN A 224 2.64 12.08 -0.08
N PHE A 225 1.47 12.65 0.10
CA PHE A 225 0.22 12.22 -0.53
C PHE A 225 -0.46 13.36 -1.23
N LEU A 226 -1.29 13.03 -2.22
CA LEU A 226 -2.37 13.89 -2.70
C LEU A 226 -3.70 13.28 -2.30
N ARG A 227 -4.73 14.12 -2.23
CA ARG A 227 -6.10 13.69 -1.96
C ARG A 227 -6.90 13.64 -3.25
N ASN A 228 -7.57 12.52 -3.51
CA ASN A 228 -8.52 12.34 -4.59
C ASN A 228 -9.70 11.49 -4.10
N ASP A 229 -10.81 12.15 -3.79
CA ASP A 229 -12.04 11.50 -3.34
C ASP A 229 -12.90 10.98 -4.51
N ARG A 230 -12.56 11.32 -5.77
CA ARG A 230 -13.36 10.92 -6.94
C ARG A 230 -13.17 9.44 -7.23
N MET A 231 -14.25 8.68 -7.16
CA MET A 231 -14.29 7.30 -7.61
C MET A 231 -14.24 7.22 -9.15
N PRO A 232 -13.53 6.24 -9.75
CA PRO A 232 -13.71 5.91 -11.17
C PRO A 232 -15.16 5.52 -11.47
N ASP A 233 -15.66 5.88 -12.65
CA ASP A 233 -17.07 5.66 -13.01
C ASP A 233 -17.40 4.16 -13.14
N ASP A 234 -16.44 3.35 -13.61
CA ASP A 234 -16.56 1.88 -13.70
C ASP A 234 -15.30 1.18 -13.17
N PRO A 235 -15.17 0.98 -11.84
CA PRO A 235 -14.03 0.28 -11.26
C PRO A 235 -13.91 -1.17 -11.74
N ALA A 236 -15.03 -1.86 -11.94
CA ALA A 236 -15.04 -3.26 -12.35
C ALA A 236 -14.45 -3.42 -13.77
N GLY A 237 -14.80 -2.52 -14.69
CA GLY A 237 -14.20 -2.45 -16.03
C GLY A 237 -12.70 -2.14 -16.02
N LEU A 238 -12.15 -1.59 -14.93
CA LEU A 238 -10.73 -1.39 -14.73
C LEU A 238 -10.00 -2.60 -14.11
N GLY A 239 -10.73 -3.69 -13.81
CA GLY A 239 -10.22 -4.84 -13.07
C GLY A 239 -10.11 -4.60 -11.56
N ILE A 240 -10.78 -3.56 -11.04
CA ILE A 240 -10.78 -3.20 -9.61
C ILE A 240 -12.03 -3.76 -8.96
N ASP A 241 -11.83 -4.63 -7.97
CA ASP A 241 -12.91 -5.30 -7.23
C ASP A 241 -12.86 -5.01 -5.71
N ARG A 242 -11.83 -4.30 -5.24
CA ARG A 242 -11.61 -3.93 -3.84
C ARG A 242 -11.32 -2.44 -3.69
N ILE A 243 -11.94 -1.80 -2.69
CA ILE A 243 -11.67 -0.42 -2.29
C ILE A 243 -11.05 -0.39 -0.91
N VAL A 244 -9.87 0.23 -0.80
CA VAL A 244 -9.12 0.35 0.45
C VAL A 244 -9.28 1.78 0.98
N ARG A 245 -10.04 1.94 2.06
CA ARG A 245 -10.20 3.21 2.76
C ARG A 245 -9.18 3.31 3.87
N HIS A 246 -8.60 4.49 4.05
CA HIS A 246 -7.65 4.71 5.14
C HIS A 246 -8.34 5.39 6.33
N LEU A 247 -8.25 4.79 7.52
CA LEU A 247 -8.81 5.39 8.75
C LEU A 247 -8.09 6.69 9.14
N HIS A 248 -6.82 6.79 8.77
CA HIS A 248 -5.97 7.95 9.00
C HIS A 248 -5.15 8.23 7.74
N LEU A 249 -4.60 9.44 7.62
CA LEU A 249 -3.60 9.72 6.60
C LEU A 249 -2.43 8.72 6.74
N PRO A 250 -2.07 7.95 5.70
CA PRO A 250 -1.00 6.96 5.79
C PRO A 250 0.35 7.64 6.08
N ALA A 251 1.29 6.92 6.69
CA ALA A 251 2.60 7.47 7.06
C ALA A 251 3.69 6.40 7.14
#